data_AF-A0A355U010-F1
#
_entry.id   AF-A0A355U010-F1
#
_cell.length_a   1.000
_cell.length_b   1.000
_cell.length_c   1.000
_cell.angle_alpha   90.00
_cell.angle_beta   90.00
_cell.angle_gamma   90.00
#
_symmetry.space_group_name_H-M   'P 1'
#
loop_
_entity.id
_entity.type
_entity.pdbx_description
1 polymer ?
#
loop_
_entity_poly.entity_id
_entity_poly.type
_entity_poly.pdbx_seq_one_letter_code
_entity_poly.pdbx_strand_id
1 'polypeptide(L)'
;MKPIEVNAHLNSMDGKMGRAILLGPNYLFTRPITNSYVFKVGNQLCTGIMNWFVGEYYVDDKYGIVDERNENYNIYKKYIKE
;
A
#
# COMPACT_ATOMS: atom_id res chain seq x y z
N MET A 1 12.04 -0.55 6.36
CA MET A 1 12.26 -1.16 5.03
C MET A 1 12.59 -0.04 4.05
N LYS A 2 13.50 -0.27 3.09
CA LYS A 2 13.67 0.69 1.97
C LYS A 2 12.47 0.53 1.02
N PRO A 3 11.94 1.59 0.41
CA PRO A 3 10.88 1.45 -0.59
C PRO A 3 11.29 0.51 -1.72
N ILE A 4 10.39 -0.39 -2.11
CA ILE A 4 10.64 -1.37 -3.18
C ILE A 4 9.57 -1.19 -4.25
N GLU A 5 9.99 -1.05 -5.50
CA GLU A 5 9.06 -1.05 -6.63
C GLU A 5 8.59 -2.46 -6.94
N VAL A 6 7.29 -2.63 -7.09
CA VAL A 6 6.64 -3.92 -7.38
C VAL A 6 5.56 -3.75 -8.45
N ASN A 7 5.28 -4.83 -9.17
CA ASN A 7 4.03 -4.94 -9.92
C ASN A 7 2.96 -5.50 -8.98
N ALA A 8 1.78 -4.88 -8.98
CA ALA A 8 0.66 -5.26 -8.13
C ALA A 8 -0.67 -5.14 -8.88
N HIS A 9 -1.65 -5.95 -8.50
CA HIS A 9 -3.02 -5.83 -8.98
C HIS A 9 -3.64 -4.58 -8.37
N LEU A 10 -4.02 -3.61 -9.21
CA LEU A 10 -4.60 -2.34 -8.77
C LEU A 10 -6.11 -2.36 -8.93
N ASN A 11 -6.84 -1.93 -7.89
CA ASN A 11 -8.29 -1.88 -7.90
C ASN A 11 -8.83 -0.86 -8.92
N SER A 12 -8.14 0.27 -9.10
CA SER A 12 -8.47 1.28 -10.11
C SER A 12 -8.35 0.78 -11.56
N MET A 13 -7.63 -0.33 -11.77
CA MET A 13 -7.39 -0.93 -13.09
C MET A 13 -8.14 -2.26 -13.27
N ASP A 14 -9.24 -2.47 -12.56
CA ASP A 14 -10.03 -3.72 -12.56
C ASP A 14 -9.17 -4.96 -12.24
N GLY A 15 -8.22 -4.81 -11.31
CA GLY A 15 -7.31 -5.88 -10.93
C GLY A 15 -6.21 -6.17 -11.95
N LYS A 16 -6.01 -5.34 -12.97
CA LYS A 16 -4.83 -5.45 -13.84
C LYS A 16 -3.56 -5.06 -13.07
N MET A 17 -2.44 -5.61 -13.53
CA MET A 17 -1.13 -5.31 -12.97
C MET A 17 -0.71 -3.88 -13.32
N GLY A 18 -0.28 -3.15 -12.30
CA GLY A 18 0.26 -1.81 -12.40
C GLY A 18 1.44 -1.61 -11.44
N ARG A 19 2.10 -0.47 -11.58
CA ARG A 19 3.26 -0.10 -10.75
C ARG A 19 2.80 0.38 -9.38
N ALA A 20 3.39 -0.20 -8.33
CA ALA A 20 3.24 0.25 -6.96
C ALA A 20 4.60 0.29 -6.25
N ILE A 21 4.72 1.10 -5.21
CA ILE A 21 5.92 1.14 -4.36
C ILE A 21 5.54 0.64 -2.97
N LEU A 22 6.05 -0.51 -2.57
CA LEU A 22 5.89 -1.06 -1.22
C LEU A 22 6.71 -0.22 -0.24
N LEU A 23 6.05 0.37 0.76
CA LEU A 23 6.68 1.26 1.73
C LEU A 23 6.96 0.57 3.08
N GLY A 24 6.07 -0.32 3.51
CA GLY A 24 6.20 -0.99 4.80
C GLY A 24 4.90 -1.62 5.30
N PRO A 25 4.87 -2.11 6.55
CA PRO A 25 3.70 -2.74 7.14
C PRO A 25 2.55 -1.75 7.32
N ASN A 26 1.32 -2.28 7.20
CA ASN A 26 0.10 -1.60 7.60
C ASN A 26 -0.11 -1.80 9.11
N TYR A 27 -0.42 -0.73 9.83
CA TYR A 27 -0.72 -0.76 11.25
C TYR A 27 -2.23 -0.61 11.51
N LEU A 28 -2.72 -1.36 12.50
CA LEU A 28 -4.01 -1.16 13.12
C LEU A 28 -3.84 -1.21 14.65
N PHE A 29 -4.34 -0.19 15.34
CA PHE A 29 -4.16 -0.02 16.78
C PHE A 29 -2.69 -0.10 17.18
N THR A 30 -1.80 0.54 16.41
CA THR A 30 -0.34 0.57 16.61
C THR A 30 0.38 -0.77 16.45
N ARG A 31 -0.31 -1.81 15.95
CA ARG A 31 0.27 -3.14 15.71
C ARG A 31 0.32 -3.45 14.21
N PRO A 32 1.40 -4.06 13.71
CA PRO A 32 1.46 -4.46 12.31
C PRO A 32 0.43 -5.55 12.03
N ILE A 33 -0.29 -5.41 10.92
CA ILE A 33 -1.24 -6.39 10.43
C ILE A 33 -0.50 -7.38 9.54
N THR A 34 -0.67 -8.68 9.81
CA THR A 34 -0.07 -9.74 9.01
C THR A 34 -0.52 -9.65 7.56
N ASN A 35 0.44 -9.78 6.63
CA ASN A 35 0.23 -9.74 5.18
C ASN A 35 -0.40 -8.46 4.63
N SER A 36 -0.52 -7.39 5.42
CA SER A 36 -1.01 -6.10 4.95
C SER A 36 0.06 -5.03 5.03
N TYR A 37 0.11 -4.20 4.00
CA TYR A 37 1.18 -3.25 3.76
C TYR A 37 0.64 -1.91 3.25
N VAL A 38 1.46 -0.89 3.35
CA VAL A 38 1.22 0.42 2.76
C VAL A 38 2.04 0.54 1.49
N PHE A 39 1.38 1.01 0.43
CA PHE A 39 1.93 1.24 -0.88
C PHE A 39 1.80 2.71 -1.26
N LYS A 40 2.65 3.16 -2.18
CA LYS A 40 2.44 4.36 -2.97
C LYS A 40 2.07 3.98 -4.40
N VAL A 41 0.96 4.53 -4.89
CA VAL A 41 0.50 4.42 -6.28
C VAL A 41 0.32 5.85 -6.79
N GLY A 42 1.07 6.23 -7.84
CA GLY A 42 1.14 7.64 -8.25
C GLY A 42 1.58 8.55 -7.10
N ASN A 43 0.78 9.55 -6.73
CA ASN A 43 1.02 10.40 -5.56
C ASN A 43 0.09 10.10 -4.37
N GLN A 44 -0.45 8.88 -4.30
CA GLN A 44 -1.39 8.45 -3.27
C GLN A 44 -0.81 7.33 -2.41
N LEU A 45 -1.12 7.34 -1.12
CA LEU A 45 -0.84 6.24 -0.22
C LEU A 45 -2.07 5.33 -0.13
N CYS A 46 -1.86 4.04 -0.24
CA CYS A 46 -2.92 3.04 -0.29
C CYS A 46 -2.53 1.82 0.55
N THR A 47 -3.51 1.09 1.06
CA THR A 47 -3.28 -0.22 1.66
C THR A 47 -3.32 -1.32 0.61
N GLY A 48 -2.66 -2.42 0.91
CA GLY A 48 -2.74 -3.63 0.10
C GLY A 48 -2.35 -4.85 0.91
N ILE A 49 -2.43 -6.00 0.27
CA ILE A 49 -2.04 -7.28 0.85
C ILE A 49 -1.01 -7.98 -0.03
N MET A 50 -0.23 -8.86 0.61
CA MET A 50 0.60 -9.84 -0.07
C MET A 50 -0.08 -11.20 0.04
N ASN A 51 -0.39 -11.82 -1.10
CA ASN A 51 -0.91 -13.17 -1.14
C ASN A 51 0.24 -14.18 -1.29
N TRP A 52 0.60 -14.83 -0.19
CA TRP A 52 1.71 -15.79 -0.16
C TRP A 52 1.51 -17.02 -1.05
N PHE A 53 0.27 -17.42 -1.33
CA PHE A 53 0.00 -18.61 -2.14
C PHE A 53 0.40 -18.42 -3.61
N VAL A 54 0.30 -17.19 -4.11
CA VAL A 54 0.62 -16.85 -5.52
C VAL A 54 1.83 -15.93 -5.65
N GLY A 55 2.34 -15.38 -4.56
CA GLY A 55 3.51 -14.50 -4.57
C GLY A 55 3.22 -13.09 -5.09
N GLU A 56 1.97 -12.64 -5.04
CA GLU A 56 1.52 -11.39 -5.68
C GLU A 56 0.99 -10.37 -4.68
N TYR A 57 1.03 -9.10 -5.07
CA TYR A 57 0.49 -7.97 -4.31
C TYR A 57 -0.85 -7.52 -4.89
N TYR A 58 -1.78 -7.20 -4.01
CA TYR A 58 -3.11 -6.69 -4.35
C TYR A 58 -3.30 -5.37 -3.60
N VAL A 59 -3.37 -4.26 -4.32
CA VAL A 59 -3.40 -2.91 -3.75
C VAL A 59 -4.76 -2.30 -4.01
N ASP A 60 -5.40 -1.83 -2.93
CA ASP A 60 -6.66 -1.12 -3.02
C ASP A 60 -6.41 0.38 -3.12
N ASP A 61 -6.07 0.82 -4.33
CA ASP A 61 -5.82 2.22 -4.67
C ASP A 61 -7.09 3.04 -4.95
N LYS A 62 -8.26 2.48 -4.65
CA LYS A 62 -9.56 3.15 -4.83
C LYS A 62 -10.27 3.40 -3.50
N TYR A 63 -10.35 2.38 -2.64
CA TYR A 63 -11.02 2.46 -1.35
C TYR A 63 -10.06 2.34 -0.17
N GLY A 64 -8.88 1.76 -0.37
CA GLY A 64 -7.84 1.58 0.64
C GLY A 64 -6.97 2.79 0.88
N ILE A 65 -7.48 4.01 0.68
CA ILE A 65 -6.67 5.24 0.76
C ILE A 65 -6.20 5.50 2.19
N VAL A 66 -4.91 5.80 2.33
CA VAL A 66 -4.26 6.19 3.59
C VAL A 66 -4.13 7.71 3.62
N ASP A 67 -5.09 8.37 4.28
CA ASP A 67 -5.13 9.82 4.48
C ASP A 67 -4.98 10.20 5.97
N GLU A 68 -5.11 11.49 6.29
CA GLU A 68 -4.96 12.03 7.64
C GLU A 68 -5.80 11.36 8.74
N ARG A 69 -6.86 10.63 8.38
CA ARG A 69 -7.72 9.89 9.31
C ARG A 69 -7.19 8.49 9.61
N ASN A 70 -6.18 8.01 8.87
CA ASN A 70 -5.58 6.70 9.02
C ASN A 70 -4.28 6.79 9.82
N GLU A 71 -4.10 5.91 10.81
CA GLU A 71 -2.90 5.90 11.68
C GLU A 71 -1.57 5.74 10.92
N ASN A 72 -1.61 5.12 9.73
CA ASN A 72 -0.45 4.94 8.87
C ASN A 72 0.02 6.24 8.20
N TYR A 73 -0.84 7.25 8.07
CA TYR A 73 -0.53 8.43 7.26
C TYR A 73 0.67 9.21 7.79
N ASN A 74 0.76 9.43 9.10
CA ASN A 74 1.89 10.16 9.66
C ASN A 74 3.24 9.43 9.48
N ILE A 75 3.22 8.11 9.33
CA ILE A 75 4.40 7.27 9.09
C ILE A 75 4.88 7.43 7.65
N TYR A 76 3.95 7.46 6.69
CA TYR A 76 4.25 7.35 5.27
C TYR A 76 4.05 8.64 4.45
N LYS A 77 3.45 9.70 5.00
CA LYS A 77 3.18 10.97 4.27
C LYS A 77 4.41 11.61 3.62
N LYS A 78 5.61 11.33 4.15
CA LYS A 78 6.88 11.79 3.56
C LYS A 78 7.16 11.24 2.15
N TYR A 79 6.46 10.18 1.73
CA TYR A 79 6.64 9.58 0.40
C TYR A 79 5.73 10.19 -0.67
N ILE A 80 4.75 11.01 -0.29
CA ILE A 80 3.81 11.70 -1.22
C ILE A 80 3.90 13.22 -1.15
N LYS A 81 4.72 13.76 -0.24
CA LYS A 81 5.07 15.18 -0.23
C LYS A 81 6.33 15.35 -1.08
N GLU A 82 6.18 16.05 -2.20
CA GLU A 82 7.30 16.68 -2.91
C GLU A 82 7.90 17.80 -2.08
#